data_AF-A0A1Y4TTD7-F1
#
_entry.id   AF-A0A1Y4TTD7-F1
#
_cell.length_a   1.000
_cell.length_b   1.000
_cell.length_c   1.000
_cell.angle_alpha   90.00
_cell.angle_beta   90.00
_cell.angle_gamma   90.00
#
_symmetry.space_group_name_H-M   'P 1'
#
loop_
_entity.id
_entity.type
_entity.pdbx_description
1 polymer ?
#
loop_
_entity_poly.entity_id
_entity_poly.type
_entity_poly.pdbx_seq_one_letter_code
_entity_poly.pdbx_strand_id
1 'polypeptide(L)'
;MIPDRNFLRRCAHKNQLSLPRELEDWLLVHFEDEPYEDFNTASVLEDMVCMYCQSYASGRLDVTIPEPVTRLKERCEDLKDLITDLRVDISYLQGLCDDYEHILKEHGLL
;
A
#
# COMPACT_ATOMS: atom_id res chain seq x y z
N MET A 1 -6.52 -3.14 -7.88
CA MET A 1 -7.12 -2.21 -8.88
C MET A 1 -6.59 -0.81 -8.59
N ILE A 2 -6.01 -0.11 -9.56
CA ILE A 2 -5.56 1.29 -9.38
C ILE A 2 -6.73 2.22 -9.74
N PRO A 3 -7.18 3.12 -8.85
CA PRO A 3 -8.27 4.04 -9.13
C PRO A 3 -7.89 5.06 -10.20
N ASP A 4 -8.77 5.26 -11.19
CA ASP A 4 -8.63 6.30 -12.20
C ASP A 4 -9.37 7.59 -11.78
N ARG A 5 -9.18 8.68 -12.53
CA ARG A 5 -9.89 9.95 -12.28
C ARG A 5 -11.40 9.78 -12.22
N ASN A 6 -11.96 8.92 -13.07
CA ASN A 6 -13.40 8.71 -13.10
C ASN A 6 -13.89 8.04 -11.81
N PHE A 7 -13.15 7.07 -11.28
CA PHE A 7 -13.42 6.46 -9.99
C PHE A 7 -13.37 7.50 -8.88
N LEU A 8 -12.29 8.29 -8.79
CA LEU A 8 -12.13 9.33 -7.76
C LEU A 8 -13.28 10.33 -7.78
N ARG A 9 -13.63 10.85 -8.97
CA ARG A 9 -14.74 11.80 -9.12
C ARG A 9 -16.09 11.21 -8.78
N ARG A 10 -16.37 9.98 -9.20
CA ARG A 10 -17.62 9.28 -8.83
C ARG A 10 -17.71 9.05 -7.33
N CYS A 11 -16.62 8.63 -6.71
CA CYS A 11 -16.52 8.43 -5.26
C CYS A 11 -16.79 9.74 -4.50
N ALA A 12 -16.09 10.82 -4.87
CA ALA A 12 -16.27 12.12 -4.25
C ALA A 12 -17.71 12.64 -4.42
N HIS A 13 -18.27 12.52 -5.63
CA HIS A 13 -19.65 12.93 -5.90
C HIS A 13 -20.68 12.12 -5.09
N LYS A 14 -20.56 10.79 -5.09
CA LYS A 14 -21.44 9.89 -4.34
C LYS A 14 -21.44 10.20 -2.84
N ASN A 15 -20.28 10.58 -2.29
CA ASN A 15 -20.10 10.87 -0.87
C ASN A 15 -20.18 12.37 -0.53
N GLN A 16 -20.56 13.22 -1.48
CA GLN A 16 -20.72 14.68 -1.30
C GLN A 16 -19.44 15.37 -0.80
N LEU A 17 -18.28 14.90 -1.27
CA LEU A 17 -16.96 15.41 -0.91
C LEU A 17 -16.44 16.38 -1.97
N SER A 18 -15.70 17.40 -1.52
CA SER A 18 -14.92 18.26 -2.43
C SER A 18 -13.67 17.53 -2.89
N LEU A 19 -13.45 17.47 -4.21
CA LEU A 19 -12.23 16.95 -4.80
C LEU A 19 -11.56 18.03 -5.66
N PRO A 20 -10.75 18.92 -5.07
CA PRO A 20 -9.94 19.87 -5.82
C PRO A 20 -8.92 19.16 -6.71
N ARG A 21 -8.47 19.85 -7.77
CA ARG A 21 -7.58 19.26 -8.77
C ARG A 21 -6.24 18.80 -8.18
N GLU A 22 -5.67 19.57 -7.25
CA GLU A 22 -4.41 19.20 -6.58
C GLU A 22 -4.55 17.91 -5.76
N LEU A 23 -5.66 17.76 -5.03
CA LEU A 23 -5.96 16.53 -4.31
C LEU A 23 -6.21 15.35 -5.28
N GLU A 24 -6.92 15.59 -6.39
CA GLU A 24 -7.12 14.57 -7.42
C GLU A 24 -5.77 14.09 -7.99
N ASP A 25 -4.89 15.02 -8.35
CA ASP A 25 -3.58 14.71 -8.92
C ASP A 25 -2.69 13.99 -7.90
N TRP A 26 -2.73 14.40 -6.62
CA TRP A 26 -2.01 13.75 -5.54
C TRP A 26 -2.52 12.33 -5.28
N LEU A 27 -3.83 12.11 -5.25
CA LEU A 27 -4.42 10.78 -5.05
C LEU A 27 -4.00 9.80 -6.14
N LEU A 28 -3.99 10.22 -7.41
CA LEU A 28 -3.53 9.36 -8.50
C LEU A 28 -2.09 8.90 -8.29
N VAL A 29 -1.22 9.83 -7.92
CA VAL A 29 0.19 9.54 -7.64
C VAL A 29 0.34 8.62 -6.43
N HIS A 30 -0.35 8.94 -5.34
CA HIS A 30 -0.35 8.14 -4.13
C HIS A 30 -0.81 6.70 -4.39
N PHE A 31 -1.89 6.54 -5.18
CA PHE A 31 -2.42 5.24 -5.54
C PHE A 31 -1.57 4.42 -6.52
N GLU A 32 -0.68 5.06 -7.29
CA GLU A 32 0.31 4.38 -8.13
C GLU A 32 1.55 3.91 -7.34
N ASP A 33 1.89 4.62 -6.27
CA ASP A 33 3.09 4.35 -5.48
C ASP A 33 2.90 3.28 -4.42
N GLU A 34 1.74 3.25 -3.76
CA GLU A 34 1.49 2.29 -2.69
C GLU A 34 1.21 0.87 -3.24
N PRO A 35 1.94 -0.17 -2.77
CA PRO A 35 1.68 -1.56 -3.09
C PRO A 35 0.47 -2.02 -2.27
N TYR A 36 -0.69 -1.52 -2.65
CA TYR A 36 -1.95 -1.91 -2.05
C TYR A 36 -2.18 -3.40 -2.30
N GLU A 37 -1.94 -4.24 -1.28
CA GLU A 37 -2.26 -5.68 -1.29
C GLU A 37 -3.67 -5.85 -1.82
N ASP A 38 -3.84 -6.63 -2.89
CA ASP A 38 -5.09 -6.88 -3.62
C ASP A 38 -6.35 -6.41 -2.87
N PHE A 39 -6.64 -5.11 -2.95
CA PHE A 39 -7.90 -4.55 -2.45
C PHE A 39 -8.94 -5.03 -3.43
N ASN A 40 -9.37 -6.27 -3.20
CA ASN A 40 -10.25 -7.02 -4.09
C ASN A 40 -11.68 -6.45 -4.06
N THR A 41 -11.89 -5.32 -3.38
CA THR A 41 -13.18 -4.67 -3.26
C THR A 41 -13.05 -3.16 -3.46
N ALA A 42 -13.82 -2.65 -4.42
CA ALA A 42 -13.94 -1.22 -4.70
C ALA A 42 -14.41 -0.40 -3.48
N SER A 43 -15.03 -1.04 -2.49
CA SER A 43 -15.47 -0.40 -1.24
C SER A 43 -14.31 0.12 -0.40
N VAL A 44 -13.21 -0.63 -0.28
CA VAL A 44 -12.09 -0.18 0.55
C VAL A 44 -11.37 1.01 -0.10
N LEU A 45 -11.23 0.98 -1.42
CA LEU A 45 -10.73 2.14 -2.18
C LEU A 45 -11.66 3.36 -2.02
N GLU A 46 -12.98 3.15 -1.98
CA GLU A 46 -13.93 4.22 -1.72
C GLU A 46 -13.75 4.84 -0.32
N ASP A 47 -13.61 3.99 0.71
CA ASP A 47 -13.38 4.42 2.09
C ASP A 47 -12.07 5.21 2.23
N MET A 48 -11.00 4.75 1.58
CA MET A 48 -9.71 5.45 1.55
C MET A 48 -9.82 6.83 0.88
N VAL A 49 -10.45 6.89 -0.29
CA VAL A 49 -10.67 8.18 -0.97
C VAL A 49 -11.48 9.13 -0.09
N CYS A 50 -12.51 8.63 0.60
CA CYS A 50 -13.29 9.44 1.53
C CYS A 50 -12.43 9.98 2.67
N MET A 51 -11.60 9.11 3.28
CA MET A 51 -10.70 9.47 4.36
C MET A 51 -9.69 10.55 3.94
N TYR A 52 -9.08 10.42 2.74
CA TYR A 52 -8.15 11.42 2.24
C TYR A 52 -8.83 12.76 1.93
N CYS A 53 -10.02 12.74 1.32
CA CYS A 53 -10.79 13.96 1.06
C CYS A 53 -11.15 14.69 2.36
N GLN A 54 -11.56 13.95 3.40
CA GLN A 54 -11.86 14.53 4.71
C GLN A 54 -10.60 15.09 5.39
N SER A 55 -9.49 14.36 5.31
CA SER A 55 -8.20 14.80 5.87
C SER A 55 -7.72 16.10 5.21
N TYR A 56 -7.82 16.18 3.89
CA TYR A 56 -7.53 17.40 3.13
C TYR A 56 -8.46 18.55 3.51
N ALA A 57 -9.77 18.33 3.57
CA ALA A 57 -10.74 19.35 3.99
C ALA A 57 -10.48 19.87 5.42
N SER A 58 -9.95 19.02 6.30
CA SER A 58 -9.55 19.38 7.66
C SER A 58 -8.17 20.05 7.76
N GLY A 59 -7.45 20.23 6.65
CA GLY A 59 -6.11 20.81 6.60
C GLY A 59 -5.02 19.91 7.17
N ARG A 60 -5.27 18.59 7.25
CA ARG A 60 -4.33 17.60 7.82
C ARG A 60 -3.55 16.82 6.78
N LEU A 61 -3.85 17.01 5.50
CA LEU A 61 -3.18 16.32 4.40
C LEU A 61 -2.36 17.33 3.58
N ASP A 62 -1.05 17.11 3.51
CA ASP A 62 -0.19 17.77 2.55
C ASP A 62 -0.28 17.04 1.21
N VAL A 63 -0.71 17.76 0.18
CA VAL A 63 -0.89 17.24 -1.19
C VAL A 63 0.25 17.65 -2.11
N THR A 64 1.37 18.12 -1.57
CA THR A 64 2.57 18.41 -2.35
C THR A 64 3.09 17.13 -2.98
N ILE A 65 3.18 17.09 -4.31
CA ILE A 65 3.72 15.96 -5.06
C ILE A 65 5.23 16.20 -5.26
N PRO A 66 6.12 15.37 -4.68
CA PRO A 66 7.55 15.51 -4.89
C PRO A 66 7.94 15.20 -6.34
N GLU A 67 9.12 15.66 -6.76
CA GLU A 67 9.63 15.36 -8.10
C GLU A 67 9.72 13.84 -8.34
N PRO A 68 9.44 13.35 -9.57
CA PRO A 68 9.44 11.92 -9.86
C PRO A 68 10.71 11.19 -9.45
N VAL A 69 11.87 11.83 -9.58
CA VAL A 69 13.17 11.25 -9.19
C VAL A 69 13.27 11.05 -7.68
N THR A 70 12.79 12.01 -6.90
CA THR A 70 12.77 11.93 -5.42
C THR A 70 11.86 10.79 -4.97
N ARG A 71 10.64 10.72 -5.52
CA ARG A 71 9.69 9.65 -5.22
C ARG A 71 10.23 8.26 -5.54
N LEU A 72 10.83 8.09 -6.73
CA LEU A 72 11.43 6.82 -7.12
C LEU A 72 12.58 6.41 -6.22
N LYS A 73 13.38 7.39 -5.75
CA LYS A 73 14.49 7.13 -4.83
C LYS A 73 13.98 6.68 -3.47
N GLU A 74 12.98 7.36 -2.91
CA GLU A 74 12.34 6.97 -1.64
C GLU A 74 11.77 5.56 -1.74
N ARG A 75 11.00 5.28 -2.81
CA ARG A 75 10.44 3.94 -3.07
C ARG A 75 11.51 2.86 -3.22
N CYS A 76 12.67 3.19 -3.81
CA CYS A 76 13.78 2.25 -3.90
C CYS A 76 14.39 1.92 -2.52
N GLU A 77 14.45 2.88 -1.60
CA GLU A 77 14.91 2.62 -0.23
C GLU A 77 13.87 1.79 0.54
N ASP A 78 12.58 2.15 0.47
CA ASP A 78 11.51 1.39 1.13
C ASP A 78 11.49 -0.07 0.66
N LEU A 79 11.68 -0.32 -0.64
CA LEU A 79 11.74 -1.67 -1.19
C LEU A 79 12.99 -2.44 -0.72
N LYS A 80 14.13 -1.77 -0.49
CA LYS A 80 15.32 -2.44 0.06
C LYS A 80 15.09 -2.85 1.52
N ASP A 81 14.43 -2.00 2.29
CA ASP A 81 14.09 -2.28 3.68
C ASP A 81 13.12 -3.46 3.74
N LEU A 82 12.05 -3.44 2.93
CA LEU A 82 11.11 -4.56 2.83
C LEU A 82 11.79 -5.87 2.40
N ILE A 83 12.71 -5.83 1.42
CA ILE A 83 13.46 -7.02 1.02
C ILE A 83 14.34 -7.54 2.17
N THR A 84 14.88 -6.64 2.98
CA THR A 84 15.71 -7.01 4.13
C THR A 84 14.86 -7.72 5.19
N ASP A 85 13.70 -7.18 5.51
CA ASP A 85 12.76 -7.78 6.46
C ASP A 85 12.27 -9.15 5.98
N LEU A 86 11.85 -9.26 4.73
CA LEU A 86 11.40 -10.53 4.15
C LEU A 86 12.49 -11.60 4.16
N ARG A 87 13.77 -11.22 4.00
CA ARG A 87 14.88 -12.18 4.10
C ARG A 87 15.06 -12.72 5.52
N VAL A 88 14.83 -11.88 6.53
CA VAL A 88 14.84 -12.31 7.93
C VAL A 88 13.71 -13.29 8.18
N ASP A 89 12.50 -12.98 7.74
CA ASP A 89 11.33 -13.86 7.89
C ASP A 89 11.54 -15.22 7.19
N ILE A 90 12.05 -15.20 5.95
CA ILE A 90 12.37 -16.43 5.21
C ILE A 90 13.40 -17.26 5.97
N SER A 91 14.46 -16.64 6.48
CA SER A 91 15.50 -17.34 7.24
C SER A 91 14.96 -17.97 8.52
N TYR A 92 14.06 -17.27 9.21
CA TYR A 92 13.36 -17.79 10.39
C TYR A 92 12.48 -18.99 10.04
N LEU A 93 11.67 -18.89 8.99
CA LEU A 93 10.80 -19.98 8.54
C LEU A 93 11.60 -21.20 8.06
N GLN A 94 12.72 -20.99 7.39
CA GLN A 94 13.64 -22.07 7.01
C GLN A 94 14.15 -22.82 8.24
N GLY A 95 14.59 -22.10 9.27
CA GLY A 95 15.00 -22.72 10.54
C GLY A 95 13.90 -23.55 11.19
N LEU A 96 12.66 -23.05 11.21
CA LEU A 96 11.51 -23.82 11.73
C LEU A 96 11.24 -25.09 10.92
N CYS A 97 11.33 -25.02 9.59
CA CYS A 97 11.18 -26.19 8.73
C CYS A 97 12.27 -27.24 9.01
N ASP A 98 13.52 -26.81 9.15
CA ASP A 98 14.65 -27.70 9.46
C ASP A 98 14.45 -28.37 10.82
N ASP A 99 14.02 -27.62 11.83
CA ASP A 99 13.72 -28.14 13.17
C ASP A 99 12.58 -29.19 13.14
N TYR A 100 11.49 -28.90 12.42
CA TYR A 100 10.40 -29.86 12.28
C TYR A 100 10.81 -31.11 11.49
N GLU A 101 11.60 -30.96 10.43
CA GLU A 101 12.12 -32.09 9.66
C GLU A 101 13.01 -32.97 10.54
N HIS A 102 13.84 -32.37 11.40
CA HIS A 102 14.65 -33.09 12.36
C HIS A 102 13.81 -33.91 13.35
N ILE A 103 12.80 -33.28 13.97
CA ILE A 103 11.89 -33.95 14.92
C ILE A 103 11.17 -35.13 14.26
N LEU A 104 10.68 -34.95 13.03
CA LEU A 104 9.96 -36.01 12.30
C LEU A 104 10.87 -37.20 11.99
N LYS A 105 12.13 -36.93 11.60
CA LYS A 105 13.14 -37.98 11.38
C LYS A 105 13.47 -38.76 12.66
N GLU A 106 13.63 -38.08 13.79
CA GLU A 106 13.89 -38.74 15.08
C GLU A 106 12.77 -39.71 15.49
N HIS A 107 11.53 -39.42 15.11
CA HIS A 107 10.37 -40.25 15.41
C HIS A 107 10.01 -41.25 14.31
N GLY A 108 10.79 -41.35 13.23
CA GLY A 108 10.55 -42.26 12.11
C GLY A 108 9.27 -41.95 11.33
N LEU A 109 8.84 -40.68 11.33
CA LEU A 109 7.64 -40.18 10.64
C LEU A 109 7.94 -39.65 9.23
N LEU A 110 9.20 -39.69 8.81
CA LEU A 110 9.75 -39.20 7.54
C LEU A 110 10.73 -40.21 6.96
#